data_AF-A0A8S9DWG3-F1
#
_entry.id   AF-A0A8S9DWG3-F1
#
_cell.length_a   1.000
_cell.length_b   1.000
_cell.length_c   1.000
_cell.angle_alpha   90.00
_cell.angle_beta   90.00
_cell.angle_gamma   90.00
#
_symmetry.space_group_name_H-M   'P 1'
#
loop_
_entity.id
_entity.type
_entity.pdbx_description
1 polymer ?
#
loop_
_entity_poly.entity_id
_entity_poly.type
_entity_poly.pdbx_seq_one_letter_code
_entity_poly.pdbx_strand_id
1 'polypeptide(L)'
;MQILRFAILSLHPPVRIGGLEANIGNVTVSLSPDTKEGDKDKSLFVVAKRKLDAIPHKDEAGRVVIPVPERADCEFAIDSIGNLIAAFNACSRSTCSPTPCIALEFENDLESEFLYSSAGIESNVETHQGVRYQIPLKPELVSAVVDRLDGVTLLAEAFACGESGRYKDLARFFELAFGLPFTDIKKILYRFLDPMPYGYTKNEIGEWISKRHPIIHADLLKTKDIATASDVRDYLVRMEQAALDVLFNKSKWRDNSIARRNLWVPPAWTKSKRGDLAAIKGSSGISILLRVYDEFGIYPKNLEATVRRIKSNWYCGNDIQARRMGEAQRNPSILLRAPYRPAV
;
A
#
# COMPACT_ATOMS: atom_id res chain seq x y z
N MET A 1 4.10 27.02 5.24
CA MET A 1 4.18 25.61 5.71
C MET A 1 4.07 24.66 4.53
N GLN A 2 4.85 23.59 4.55
CA GLN A 2 4.92 22.61 3.46
C GLN A 2 4.85 21.18 4.01
N ILE A 3 4.21 20.28 3.27
CA ILE A 3 4.22 18.85 3.53
C ILE A 3 5.42 18.21 2.84
N LEU A 4 6.08 17.29 3.55
CA LEU A 4 7.16 16.47 3.05
C LEU A 4 6.75 15.00 3.17
N ARG A 5 6.50 14.34 2.05
CA ARG A 5 6.21 12.91 2.00
C ARG A 5 7.47 12.14 1.64
N PHE A 6 7.83 11.15 2.44
CA PHE A 6 9.02 10.34 2.24
C PHE A 6 8.66 8.96 1.70
N ALA A 7 9.47 8.46 0.78
CA ALA A 7 9.40 7.09 0.29
C ALA A 7 10.80 6.57 -0.05
N ILE A 8 10.91 5.26 -0.16
CA ILE A 8 12.07 4.54 -0.68
C ILE A 8 11.62 3.80 -1.92
N LEU A 9 12.33 4.09 -3.02
CA LEU A 9 12.11 3.47 -4.32
C LEU A 9 13.21 2.43 -4.56
N SER A 10 12.85 1.16 -4.68
CA SER A 10 13.78 0.08 -5.05
C SER A 10 13.59 -0.31 -6.51
N LEU A 11 14.69 -0.50 -7.24
CA LEU A 11 14.71 -0.78 -8.68
C LEU A 11 15.31 -2.15 -8.97
N HIS A 12 14.72 -2.89 -9.92
CA HIS A 12 15.22 -4.20 -10.34
C HIS A 12 15.25 -4.33 -11.89
N PRO A 13 16.44 -4.52 -12.50
CA PRO A 13 17.76 -4.50 -11.85
C PRO A 13 18.11 -3.13 -11.23
N PRO A 14 19.06 -3.07 -10.28
CA PRO A 14 19.62 -1.84 -9.75
C PRO A 14 20.01 -0.82 -10.83
N VAL A 15 19.66 0.46 -10.62
CA VAL A 15 20.02 1.56 -11.52
C VAL A 15 20.71 2.66 -10.72
N ARG A 16 21.85 3.13 -11.22
CA ARG A 16 22.56 4.27 -10.64
C ARG A 16 21.94 5.57 -11.10
N ILE A 17 21.33 6.28 -10.16
CA ILE A 17 20.74 7.60 -10.38
C ILE A 17 21.43 8.57 -9.43
N GLY A 18 21.90 9.69 -9.97
CA GLY A 18 22.44 10.79 -9.17
C GLY A 18 21.34 11.49 -8.36
N GLY A 19 21.68 12.65 -7.78
CA GLY A 19 20.65 13.55 -7.27
C GLY A 19 19.78 14.04 -8.45
N LEU A 20 18.46 13.98 -8.28
CA LEU A 20 17.49 14.51 -9.24
C LEU A 20 16.48 15.36 -8.48
N GLU A 21 16.15 16.52 -9.03
CA GLU A 21 15.02 17.32 -8.58
C GLU A 21 14.11 17.57 -9.78
N ALA A 22 12.82 17.31 -9.62
CA ALA A 22 11.83 17.45 -10.67
C ALA A 22 10.51 17.98 -10.11
N ASN A 23 9.74 18.69 -10.92
CA ASN A 23 8.38 19.12 -10.56
C ASN A 23 7.35 18.23 -11.26
N ILE A 24 6.41 17.69 -10.48
CA ILE A 24 5.27 16.91 -10.97
C ILE A 24 4.01 17.64 -10.50
N GLY A 25 3.42 18.41 -11.40
CA GLY A 25 2.34 19.34 -11.03
C GLY A 25 2.84 20.43 -10.07
N ASN A 26 2.19 20.55 -8.91
CA ASN A 26 2.53 21.47 -7.83
C ASN A 26 3.47 20.86 -6.77
N VAL A 27 4.01 19.66 -7.02
CA VAL A 27 4.89 18.94 -6.09
C VAL A 27 6.31 18.94 -6.63
N THR A 28 7.26 19.35 -5.78
CA THR A 28 8.69 19.19 -6.05
C THR A 28 9.16 17.85 -5.48
N VAL A 29 9.76 17.01 -6.31
CA VAL A 29 10.28 15.70 -5.92
C VAL A 29 11.80 15.72 -6.02
N SER A 30 12.46 15.40 -4.91
CA SER A 30 13.92 15.26 -4.85
C SER A 30 14.32 13.82 -4.55
N LEU A 31 15.34 13.34 -5.25
CA LEU A 31 15.95 12.02 -5.09
C LEU A 31 17.33 12.15 -4.48
N SER A 32 17.63 11.27 -3.54
CA SER A 32 18.99 11.06 -3.05
C SER A 32 19.27 9.56 -2.95
N PRO A 33 20.50 9.10 -3.24
CA PRO A 33 20.87 7.70 -2.99
C PRO A 33 20.59 7.33 -1.52
N ASP A 34 19.89 6.22 -1.27
CA ASP A 34 19.72 5.73 0.10
C ASP A 34 21.06 5.15 0.57
N THR A 35 21.82 5.97 1.30
CA THR A 35 23.18 5.67 1.73
C THR A 35 23.18 4.82 3.01
N LYS A 36 22.60 3.61 2.94
CA LYS A 36 23.05 2.55 3.86
C LYS A 36 24.45 2.11 3.40
N GLU A 37 25.46 2.29 4.26
CA GLU A 37 26.77 1.67 4.07
C GLU A 37 26.59 0.16 3.91
N GLY A 38 26.80 -0.35 2.69
CA GLY A 38 26.74 -1.78 2.37
C GLY A 38 25.80 -2.16 1.22
N ASP A 39 24.78 -1.33 0.91
CA ASP A 39 23.75 -1.66 -0.10
C ASP A 39 23.56 -0.53 -1.13
N LYS A 40 24.69 0.09 -1.51
CA LYS A 40 24.79 1.36 -2.27
C LYS A 40 24.11 1.37 -3.64
N ASP A 41 23.58 0.26 -4.12
CA ASP A 41 23.04 0.15 -5.47
C ASP A 41 21.51 -0.09 -5.53
N LYS A 42 20.78 -0.34 -4.43
CA LYS A 42 19.42 -0.91 -4.55
C LYS A 42 18.23 0.04 -4.40
N SER A 43 18.39 1.17 -3.72
CA SER A 43 17.24 2.02 -3.38
C SER A 43 17.54 3.52 -3.39
N LEU A 44 16.52 4.31 -3.72
CA LEU A 44 16.56 5.77 -3.74
C LEU A 44 15.63 6.30 -2.66
N PHE A 45 16.13 7.23 -1.84
CA PHE A 45 15.30 8.01 -0.94
C PHE A 45 14.63 9.13 -1.73
N VAL A 46 13.30 9.19 -1.65
CA VAL A 46 12.44 10.12 -2.37
C VAL A 46 11.77 11.05 -1.36
N VAL A 47 11.86 12.35 -1.62
CA VAL A 47 11.11 13.37 -0.87
C VAL A 47 10.21 14.10 -1.85
N ALA A 48 8.90 14.03 -1.63
CA ALA A 48 7.91 14.84 -2.33
C ALA A 48 7.46 15.98 -1.43
N LYS A 49 7.57 17.20 -1.94
CA LYS A 49 7.37 18.45 -1.21
C LYS A 49 6.28 19.27 -1.87
N ARG A 50 5.27 19.69 -1.10
CA ARG A 50 4.18 20.56 -1.56
C ARG A 50 3.85 21.61 -0.51
N LYS A 51 3.50 22.82 -0.95
CA LYS A 51 2.96 23.86 -0.05
C LYS A 51 1.54 23.51 0.36
N LEU A 52 1.22 23.67 1.65
CA LEU A 52 -0.15 23.51 2.13
C LEU A 52 -0.99 24.73 1.77
N ASP A 53 -2.24 24.51 1.39
CA ASP A 53 -3.15 25.60 1.02
C ASP A 53 -3.59 26.42 2.25
N ALA A 54 -3.58 25.80 3.43
CA ALA A 54 -3.83 26.44 4.72
C ALA A 54 -3.03 25.76 5.85
N ILE A 55 -2.95 26.41 7.02
CA ILE A 55 -2.43 25.75 8.24
C ILE A 55 -3.38 24.60 8.59
N PRO A 56 -2.87 23.37 8.79
CA PRO A 56 -3.71 22.22 9.11
C PRO A 56 -4.37 22.40 10.48
N HIS A 57 -5.50 21.73 10.70
CA HIS A 57 -6.15 21.72 12.01
C HIS A 57 -5.54 20.65 12.92
N LYS A 58 -5.81 20.76 14.23
CA LYS A 58 -5.48 19.75 15.23
C LYS A 58 -6.72 18.92 15.57
N ASP A 59 -6.54 17.62 15.82
CA ASP A 59 -7.61 16.75 16.33
C ASP A 59 -7.89 17.00 17.82
N GLU A 60 -8.85 16.28 18.40
CA GLU A 60 -9.20 16.37 19.83
C GLU A 60 -8.03 16.03 20.76
N ALA A 61 -7.06 15.23 20.29
CA ALA A 61 -5.85 14.89 21.01
C ALA A 61 -4.72 15.92 20.82
N GLY A 62 -4.98 17.02 20.10
CA GLY A 62 -4.01 18.07 19.82
C GLY A 62 -2.95 17.69 18.77
N ARG A 63 -3.16 16.62 17.99
CA ARG A 63 -2.26 16.16 16.93
C ARG A 63 -2.62 16.84 15.61
N VAL A 64 -1.63 17.15 14.80
CA VAL A 64 -1.83 17.78 13.48
C VAL A 64 -2.43 16.77 12.51
N VAL A 65 -3.57 17.10 11.92
CA VAL A 65 -4.23 16.29 10.89
C VAL A 65 -3.68 16.68 9.53
N ILE A 66 -3.09 15.72 8.81
CA ILE A 66 -2.49 15.96 7.50
C ILE A 66 -3.59 16.09 6.43
N PRO A 67 -3.66 17.20 5.69
CA PRO A 67 -4.62 17.36 4.60
C PRO A 67 -4.46 16.27 3.53
N VAL A 68 -5.55 15.55 3.24
CA VAL A 68 -5.57 14.44 2.27
C VAL A 68 -5.24 14.89 0.85
N PRO A 69 -5.79 16.00 0.30
CA PRO A 69 -5.49 16.42 -1.08
C PRO A 69 -3.99 16.68 -1.29
N GLU A 70 -3.36 17.42 -0.37
CA GLU A 70 -1.94 17.74 -0.44
C GLU A 70 -1.05 16.51 -0.30
N ARG A 71 -1.41 15.59 0.59
CA ARG A 71 -0.74 14.30 0.75
C ARG A 71 -0.87 13.43 -0.50
N ALA A 72 -2.07 13.33 -1.06
CA ALA A 72 -2.36 12.52 -2.24
C ALA A 72 -1.58 13.01 -3.47
N ASP A 73 -1.45 14.33 -3.67
CA ASP A 73 -0.62 14.87 -4.76
C ASP A 73 0.86 14.50 -4.57
N CYS A 74 1.38 14.51 -3.34
CA CYS A 74 2.74 14.04 -3.07
C CYS A 74 2.90 12.54 -3.37
N GLU A 75 1.92 11.71 -3.02
CA GLU A 75 1.93 10.26 -3.25
C GLU A 75 1.87 9.94 -4.75
N PHE A 76 1.03 10.67 -5.50
CA PHE A 76 0.99 10.60 -6.95
C PHE A 76 2.32 11.01 -7.60
N ALA A 77 2.95 12.06 -7.09
CA ALA A 77 4.26 12.52 -7.58
C ALA A 77 5.38 11.48 -7.30
N ILE A 78 5.37 10.84 -6.13
CA ILE A 78 6.30 9.75 -5.79
C ILE A 78 6.13 8.57 -6.75
N ASP A 79 4.89 8.14 -7.00
CA ASP A 79 4.62 7.04 -7.93
C ASP A 79 4.99 7.41 -9.37
N SER A 80 4.74 8.66 -9.76
CA SER A 80 5.06 9.18 -11.10
C SER A 80 6.55 9.26 -11.35
N ILE A 81 7.36 9.77 -10.41
CA ILE A 81 8.82 9.78 -10.58
C ILE A 81 9.37 8.35 -10.66
N GLY A 82 8.80 7.43 -9.86
CA GLY A 82 9.15 6.02 -9.92
C GLY A 82 8.87 5.43 -11.31
N ASN A 83 7.69 5.70 -11.88
CA ASN A 83 7.32 5.26 -13.23
C ASN A 83 8.26 5.84 -14.30
N LEU A 84 8.60 7.12 -14.22
CA LEU A 84 9.54 7.75 -15.14
C LEU A 84 10.92 7.06 -15.08
N ILE A 85 11.46 6.88 -13.89
CA ILE A 85 12.74 6.17 -13.70
C ILE A 85 12.70 4.76 -14.30
N ALA A 86 11.65 4.00 -13.99
CA ALA A 86 11.45 2.64 -14.47
C ALA A 86 11.39 2.59 -16.01
N ALA A 87 10.64 3.51 -16.63
CA ALA A 87 10.50 3.58 -18.08
C ALA A 87 11.81 3.94 -18.78
N PHE A 88 12.53 4.96 -18.27
CA PHE A 88 13.80 5.41 -18.87
C PHE A 88 14.93 4.38 -18.75
N ASN A 89 14.85 3.47 -17.77
CA ASN A 89 15.89 2.48 -17.51
C ASN A 89 15.45 1.04 -17.80
N ALA A 90 14.25 0.86 -18.38
CA ALA A 90 13.67 -0.46 -18.67
C ALA A 90 13.74 -1.43 -17.48
N CYS A 91 13.43 -0.94 -16.28
CA CYS A 91 13.49 -1.72 -15.05
C CYS A 91 12.15 -1.76 -14.33
N SER A 92 12.01 -2.69 -13.38
CA SER A 92 10.86 -2.75 -12.47
C SER A 92 11.13 -1.92 -11.21
N ARG A 93 10.07 -1.53 -10.51
CA ARG A 93 10.15 -0.72 -9.29
C ARG A 93 9.24 -1.22 -8.18
N SER A 94 9.60 -0.90 -6.95
CA SER A 94 8.73 -1.00 -5.78
C SER A 94 8.93 0.21 -4.87
N THR A 95 7.89 0.57 -4.12
CA THR A 95 7.89 1.75 -3.25
C THR A 95 7.48 1.34 -1.84
N CYS A 96 8.25 1.78 -0.85
CA CYS A 96 7.98 1.56 0.57
C CYS A 96 8.18 2.86 1.37
N SER A 97 7.61 2.94 2.57
CA SER A 97 7.73 4.09 3.46
C SER A 97 8.84 3.90 4.49
N PRO A 98 9.72 4.89 4.71
CA PRO A 98 10.64 4.93 5.83
C PRO A 98 9.93 5.39 7.12
N THR A 99 10.67 5.42 8.22
CA THR A 99 10.20 6.01 9.50
C THR A 99 11.04 7.25 9.87
N PRO A 100 10.44 8.42 10.12
CA PRO A 100 9.05 8.78 9.80
C PRO A 100 8.79 8.75 8.28
N CYS A 101 7.52 8.63 7.89
CA CYS A 101 7.10 8.60 6.48
C CYS A 101 6.63 9.98 5.97
N ILE A 102 6.50 10.95 6.88
CA ILE A 102 6.04 12.32 6.62
C ILE A 102 6.72 13.29 7.59
N ALA A 103 6.87 14.55 7.14
CA ALA A 103 7.19 15.68 7.99
C ALA A 103 6.46 16.94 7.51
N LEU A 104 6.40 17.95 8.37
CA LEU A 104 5.98 19.31 8.02
C LEU A 104 7.17 20.25 8.09
N GLU A 105 7.38 21.05 7.05
CA GLU A 105 8.40 22.09 7.01
C GLU A 105 7.76 23.44 7.29
N PHE A 106 8.25 24.14 8.31
CA PHE A 106 7.81 25.49 8.65
C PHE A 106 8.72 26.54 8.03
N GLU A 107 8.12 27.68 7.66
CA GLU A 107 8.79 28.79 6.98
C GLU A 107 8.87 30.05 7.85
N ASN A 108 8.11 30.10 8.96
CA ASN A 108 8.04 31.24 9.87
C ASN A 108 7.78 30.80 11.32
N ASP A 109 7.91 31.74 12.25
CA ASP A 109 7.81 31.48 13.69
C ASP A 109 6.40 31.06 14.14
N LEU A 110 5.34 31.57 13.51
CA LEU A 110 3.96 31.20 13.82
C LEU A 110 3.69 29.72 13.49
N GLU A 111 4.19 29.26 12.34
CA GLU A 111 4.10 27.86 11.94
C GLU A 111 4.93 26.96 12.87
N SER A 112 6.13 27.41 13.25
CA SER A 112 6.97 26.73 14.22
C SER A 112 6.24 26.56 15.56
N GLU A 113 5.70 27.64 16.12
CA GLU A 113 4.95 27.64 17.38
C GLU A 113 3.71 26.73 17.30
N PHE A 114 2.97 26.78 16.19
CA PHE A 114 1.83 25.89 15.96
C PHE A 114 2.22 24.40 16.01
N LEU A 115 3.32 24.03 15.34
CA LEU A 115 3.78 22.64 15.27
C LEU A 115 4.37 22.17 16.60
N TYR A 116 5.20 22.98 17.25
CA TYR A 116 5.81 22.62 18.54
C TYR A 116 4.81 22.62 19.70
N SER A 117 3.67 23.33 19.58
CA SER A 117 2.54 23.23 20.51
C SER A 117 1.57 22.08 20.22
N SER A 118 1.83 21.26 19.20
CA SER A 118 1.01 20.08 18.88
C SER A 118 1.49 18.84 19.62
N ALA A 119 0.61 17.85 19.80
CA ALA A 119 0.92 16.58 20.45
C ALA A 119 1.63 15.57 19.53
N GLY A 120 1.83 15.90 18.25
CA GLY A 120 2.35 15.01 17.23
C GLY A 120 1.63 15.19 15.89
N ILE A 121 1.87 14.27 14.96
CA ILE A 121 1.10 14.15 13.72
C ILE A 121 0.10 13.01 13.91
N GLU A 122 -1.14 13.22 13.45
CA GLU A 122 -2.17 12.18 13.48
C GLU A 122 -1.74 11.01 12.59
N SER A 123 -1.84 9.80 13.15
CA SER A 123 -1.29 8.59 12.52
C SER A 123 -2.20 7.40 12.77
N ASN A 124 -2.60 6.71 11.71
CA ASN A 124 -3.36 5.47 11.79
C ASN A 124 -2.59 4.37 11.06
N VAL A 125 -1.75 3.64 11.80
CA VAL A 125 -1.00 2.52 11.21
C VAL A 125 -1.98 1.42 10.83
N GLU A 126 -2.10 1.19 9.53
CA GLU A 126 -2.88 0.08 9.00
C GLU A 126 -2.00 -1.17 8.82
N THR A 127 -2.56 -2.32 9.16
CA THR A 127 -1.91 -3.61 8.97
C THR A 127 -2.80 -4.48 8.10
N HIS A 128 -2.28 -4.92 6.97
CA HIS A 128 -2.96 -5.87 6.11
C HIS A 128 -2.38 -7.25 6.32
N GLN A 129 -3.27 -8.21 6.56
CA GLN A 129 -2.91 -9.62 6.68
C GLN A 129 -3.30 -10.34 5.40
N GLY A 130 -2.40 -11.19 4.93
CA GLY A 130 -2.61 -12.10 3.83
C GLY A 130 -2.17 -13.49 4.21
N VAL A 131 -2.48 -14.46 3.35
CA VAL A 131 -2.02 -15.84 3.49
C VAL A 131 -1.34 -16.25 2.20
N ARG A 132 -0.21 -16.95 2.35
CA ARG A 132 0.47 -17.64 1.27
C ARG A 132 0.51 -19.11 1.59
N TYR A 133 0.28 -19.92 0.57
CA TYR A 133 0.37 -21.36 0.63
C TYR A 133 0.77 -21.87 -0.75
N GLN A 134 1.41 -23.03 -0.78
CA GLN A 134 1.70 -23.72 -2.02
C GLN A 134 0.54 -24.65 -2.37
N ILE A 135 0.10 -24.60 -3.62
CA ILE A 135 -0.87 -25.58 -4.13
C ILE A 135 -0.06 -26.74 -4.70
N PRO A 136 -0.17 -27.96 -4.12
CA PRO A 136 0.57 -29.11 -4.61
C PRO A 136 0.13 -29.48 -6.03
N LEU A 137 1.08 -29.81 -6.90
CA LEU A 137 0.82 -30.30 -8.26
C LEU A 137 0.30 -31.74 -8.22
N LYS A 138 -0.98 -31.91 -7.86
CA LYS A 138 -1.65 -33.20 -7.87
C LYS A 138 -2.26 -33.49 -9.25
N PRO A 139 -2.20 -34.72 -9.78
CA PRO A 139 -2.74 -35.06 -11.10
C PRO A 139 -4.19 -34.61 -11.31
N GLU A 140 -5.04 -34.77 -10.30
CA GLU A 140 -6.45 -34.37 -10.36
C GLU A 140 -6.65 -32.85 -10.49
N LEU A 141 -5.78 -32.04 -9.88
CA LEU A 141 -5.84 -30.59 -10.00
C LEU A 141 -5.30 -30.14 -11.37
N VAL A 142 -4.23 -30.76 -11.84
CA VAL A 142 -3.65 -30.48 -13.15
C VAL A 142 -4.67 -30.78 -14.25
N SER A 143 -5.22 -32.00 -14.28
CA SER A 143 -6.24 -32.39 -15.27
C SER A 143 -7.44 -31.45 -15.27
N ALA A 144 -7.82 -30.92 -14.11
CA ALA A 144 -8.96 -30.03 -14.00
C ALA A 144 -8.73 -28.60 -14.50
N VAL A 145 -7.48 -28.17 -14.73
CA VAL A 145 -7.15 -26.83 -15.24
C VAL A 145 -6.61 -26.83 -16.68
N VAL A 146 -6.42 -28.01 -17.29
CA VAL A 146 -5.99 -28.13 -18.70
C VAL A 146 -6.98 -27.50 -19.68
N ASP A 147 -8.28 -27.49 -19.36
CA ASP A 147 -9.32 -26.85 -20.19
C ASP A 147 -9.29 -25.31 -20.16
N ARG A 148 -8.42 -24.73 -19.32
CA ARG A 148 -8.35 -23.29 -19.02
C ARG A 148 -6.92 -22.79 -18.83
N LEU A 149 -5.99 -23.33 -19.63
CA LEU A 149 -4.58 -22.92 -19.59
C LEU A 149 -4.38 -21.42 -19.84
N ASP A 150 -5.30 -20.79 -20.56
CA ASP A 150 -5.36 -19.33 -20.71
C ASP A 150 -5.53 -18.60 -19.36
N GLY A 151 -6.39 -19.10 -18.47
CA GLY A 151 -6.53 -18.62 -17.11
C GLY A 151 -5.30 -18.89 -16.25
N VAL A 152 -4.68 -20.06 -16.41
CA VAL A 152 -3.41 -20.41 -15.72
C VAL A 152 -2.31 -19.44 -16.13
N THR A 153 -2.17 -19.14 -17.42
CA THR A 153 -1.18 -18.19 -17.94
C THR A 153 -1.39 -16.79 -17.36
N LEU A 154 -2.62 -16.26 -17.37
CA LEU A 154 -2.89 -14.94 -16.80
C LEU A 154 -2.57 -14.87 -15.29
N LEU A 155 -2.88 -15.93 -14.55
CA LEU A 155 -2.60 -15.96 -13.12
C LEU A 155 -1.09 -16.08 -12.82
N ALA A 156 -0.35 -16.81 -13.65
CA ALA A 156 1.11 -16.88 -13.57
C ALA A 156 1.75 -15.50 -13.86
N GLU A 157 1.31 -14.80 -14.90
CA GLU A 157 1.75 -13.43 -15.21
C GLU A 157 1.42 -12.46 -14.08
N ALA A 158 0.22 -12.56 -13.50
CA ALA A 158 -0.17 -11.76 -12.35
C ALA A 158 0.81 -11.93 -11.16
N PHE A 159 1.27 -13.16 -10.90
CA PHE A 159 2.25 -13.42 -9.85
C PHE A 159 3.68 -12.95 -10.19
N ALA A 160 4.03 -12.89 -11.48
CA ALA A 160 5.32 -12.39 -11.96
C ALA A 160 5.40 -10.85 -11.97
N CYS A 161 4.26 -10.17 -12.10
CA CYS A 161 4.20 -8.72 -12.23
C CYS A 161 4.21 -7.94 -10.89
N GLY A 162 4.63 -6.68 -11.00
CA GLY A 162 4.40 -5.64 -9.99
C GLY A 162 2.91 -5.30 -9.87
N GLU A 163 2.55 -4.49 -8.87
CA GLU A 163 1.16 -4.35 -8.39
C GLU A 163 0.15 -3.89 -9.44
N SER A 164 0.49 -2.87 -10.24
CA SER A 164 -0.39 -2.42 -11.32
C SER A 164 -0.55 -3.48 -12.41
N GLY A 165 0.55 -4.13 -12.83
CA GLY A 165 0.49 -5.23 -13.82
C GLY A 165 -0.34 -6.40 -13.31
N ARG A 166 -0.09 -6.80 -12.06
CA ARG A 166 -0.86 -7.84 -11.38
C ARG A 166 -2.36 -7.55 -11.35
N TYR A 167 -2.75 -6.32 -11.01
CA TYR A 167 -4.16 -5.93 -11.06
C TYR A 167 -4.75 -6.10 -12.47
N LYS A 168 -4.02 -5.69 -13.52
CA LYS A 168 -4.48 -5.81 -14.92
C LYS A 168 -4.69 -7.26 -15.31
N ASP A 169 -3.76 -8.14 -14.97
CA ASP A 169 -3.86 -9.55 -15.32
C ASP A 169 -4.91 -10.29 -14.51
N LEU A 170 -5.14 -9.91 -13.24
CA LEU A 170 -6.29 -10.40 -12.45
C LEU A 170 -7.63 -9.91 -13.04
N ALA A 171 -7.73 -8.65 -13.45
CA ALA A 171 -8.93 -8.13 -14.10
C ALA A 171 -9.23 -8.91 -15.40
N ARG A 172 -8.21 -9.11 -16.25
CA ARG A 172 -8.31 -9.93 -17.47
C ARG A 172 -8.65 -11.38 -17.16
N PHE A 173 -8.09 -11.95 -16.10
CA PHE A 173 -8.39 -13.31 -15.66
C PHE A 173 -9.88 -13.47 -15.37
N PHE A 174 -10.48 -12.51 -14.65
CA PHE A 174 -11.91 -12.57 -14.38
C PHE A 174 -12.76 -12.30 -15.63
N GLU A 175 -12.33 -11.39 -16.52
CA GLU A 175 -12.99 -11.18 -17.82
C GLU A 175 -13.07 -12.48 -18.62
N LEU A 176 -11.93 -13.17 -18.71
CA LEU A 176 -11.79 -14.41 -19.42
C LEU A 176 -12.57 -15.55 -18.77
N ALA A 177 -12.50 -15.69 -17.44
CA ALA A 177 -13.19 -16.74 -16.72
C ALA A 177 -14.71 -16.66 -16.93
N PHE A 178 -15.29 -15.46 -16.89
CA PHE A 178 -16.74 -15.24 -16.95
C PHE A 178 -17.27 -14.84 -18.34
N GLY A 179 -16.40 -14.66 -19.33
CA GLY A 179 -16.80 -14.27 -20.69
C GLY A 179 -17.49 -12.91 -20.75
N LEU A 180 -17.11 -11.98 -19.87
CA LEU A 180 -17.76 -10.67 -19.70
C LEU A 180 -16.71 -9.58 -19.45
N PRO A 181 -16.95 -8.31 -19.84
CA PRO A 181 -16.10 -7.19 -19.46
C PRO A 181 -15.98 -7.07 -17.93
N PHE A 182 -14.82 -6.65 -17.41
CA PHE A 182 -14.59 -6.58 -15.96
C PHE A 182 -15.53 -5.59 -15.27
N THR A 183 -16.04 -4.60 -16.02
CA THR A 183 -17.07 -3.67 -15.55
C THR A 183 -18.39 -4.35 -15.21
N ASP A 184 -18.67 -5.50 -15.83
CA ASP A 184 -19.99 -6.12 -15.81
C ASP A 184 -20.00 -7.40 -14.94
N ILE A 185 -18.84 -7.90 -14.54
CA ILE A 185 -18.74 -9.15 -13.75
C ILE A 185 -19.22 -9.00 -12.31
N LYS A 186 -19.39 -7.78 -11.78
CA LYS A 186 -19.63 -7.52 -10.34
C LYS A 186 -20.65 -8.48 -9.72
N LYS A 187 -21.82 -8.59 -10.37
CA LYS A 187 -22.95 -9.39 -9.88
C LYS A 187 -22.65 -10.89 -9.93
N ILE A 188 -22.01 -11.35 -11.01
CA ILE A 188 -21.74 -12.78 -11.25
C ILE A 188 -20.58 -13.24 -10.38
N LEU A 189 -19.48 -12.48 -10.30
CA LEU A 189 -18.34 -12.79 -9.45
C LEU A 189 -18.76 -12.84 -7.96
N TYR A 190 -19.55 -11.88 -7.50
CA TYR A 190 -20.09 -11.92 -6.15
C TYR A 190 -20.92 -13.19 -5.91
N ARG A 191 -21.90 -13.49 -6.78
CA ARG A 191 -22.74 -14.69 -6.64
C ARG A 191 -21.95 -15.99 -6.72
N PHE A 192 -20.84 -16.01 -7.44
CA PHE A 192 -19.93 -17.14 -7.47
C PHE A 192 -19.23 -17.30 -6.11
N LEU A 193 -18.71 -16.23 -5.52
CA LEU A 193 -17.89 -16.26 -4.29
C LEU A 193 -18.70 -16.30 -2.98
N ASP A 194 -19.90 -15.72 -2.96
CA ASP A 194 -20.77 -15.56 -1.79
C ASP A 194 -21.10 -16.86 -1.02
N PRO A 195 -21.29 -18.03 -1.68
CA PRO A 195 -21.55 -19.28 -0.96
C PRO A 195 -20.38 -19.77 -0.09
N MET A 196 -19.17 -19.22 -0.28
CA MET A 196 -17.97 -19.64 0.43
C MET A 196 -17.73 -18.80 1.70
N PRO A 197 -17.07 -19.34 2.73
CA PRO A 197 -16.83 -18.63 4.00
C PRO A 197 -15.75 -17.53 3.92
N TYR A 198 -15.50 -16.97 2.73
CA TYR A 198 -14.44 -16.01 2.42
C TYR A 198 -14.86 -14.55 2.62
N GLY A 199 -16.13 -14.27 2.94
CA GLY A 199 -16.60 -12.94 3.35
C GLY A 199 -16.59 -11.87 2.26
N TYR A 200 -16.54 -12.24 0.98
CA TYR A 200 -16.59 -11.26 -0.12
C TYR A 200 -17.92 -10.49 -0.11
N THR A 201 -17.85 -9.17 -0.30
CA THR A 201 -19.04 -8.32 -0.40
C THR A 201 -19.18 -7.73 -1.81
N LYS A 202 -20.40 -7.34 -2.19
CA LYS A 202 -20.64 -6.59 -3.42
C LYS A 202 -19.90 -5.25 -3.42
N ASN A 203 -19.73 -4.62 -2.25
CA ASN A 203 -19.02 -3.34 -2.16
C ASN A 203 -17.53 -3.53 -2.49
N GLU A 204 -16.89 -4.52 -1.85
CA GLU A 204 -15.50 -4.86 -2.09
C GLU A 204 -15.21 -5.10 -3.58
N ILE A 205 -16.00 -5.93 -4.26
CA ILE A 205 -15.83 -6.20 -5.69
C ILE A 205 -16.10 -4.95 -6.54
N GLY A 206 -17.04 -4.10 -6.10
CA GLY A 206 -17.31 -2.81 -6.76
C GLY A 206 -16.10 -1.87 -6.70
N GLU A 207 -15.40 -1.82 -5.58
CA GLU A 207 -14.19 -1.02 -5.41
C GLU A 207 -13.07 -1.52 -6.33
N TRP A 208 -12.92 -2.84 -6.49
CA TRP A 208 -11.98 -3.40 -7.47
C TRP A 208 -12.30 -2.88 -8.87
N ILE A 209 -13.54 -3.05 -9.33
CA ILE A 209 -13.98 -2.66 -10.67
C ILE A 209 -13.81 -1.15 -10.92
N SER A 210 -14.04 -0.32 -9.90
CA SER A 210 -13.90 1.15 -10.01
C SER A 210 -12.49 1.58 -10.44
N LYS A 211 -11.46 0.81 -10.09
CA LYS A 211 -10.06 1.12 -10.44
C LYS A 211 -9.67 0.68 -11.84
N ARG A 212 -10.52 -0.09 -12.55
CA ARG A 212 -10.23 -0.62 -13.90
C ARG A 212 -9.89 0.48 -14.89
N HIS A 213 -10.76 1.47 -15.05
CA HIS A 213 -10.55 2.51 -16.07
C HIS A 213 -9.31 3.37 -15.79
N PRO A 214 -9.15 3.92 -14.57
CA PRO A 214 -7.99 4.74 -14.24
C PRO A 214 -6.63 4.02 -14.37
N ILE A 215 -6.57 2.70 -14.14
CA ILE A 215 -5.28 1.96 -14.17
C ILE A 215 -4.98 1.27 -15.50
N ILE A 216 -5.99 0.78 -16.22
CA ILE A 216 -5.79 0.05 -17.49
C ILE A 216 -5.62 1.03 -18.64
N HIS A 217 -6.53 2.00 -18.74
CA HIS A 217 -6.60 2.89 -19.90
C HIS A 217 -5.83 4.18 -19.68
N ALA A 218 -5.79 4.68 -18.44
CA ALA A 218 -5.21 6.00 -18.11
C ALA A 218 -5.68 7.11 -19.08
N ASP A 219 -6.90 6.96 -19.60
CA ASP A 219 -7.48 7.81 -20.62
C ASP A 219 -8.17 8.98 -19.93
N LEU A 220 -7.47 10.11 -19.86
CA LEU A 220 -7.94 11.33 -19.22
C LEU A 220 -9.22 11.91 -19.87
N LEU A 221 -9.59 11.45 -21.06
CA LEU A 221 -10.88 11.81 -21.68
C LEU A 221 -12.05 11.05 -21.05
N LYS A 222 -11.79 9.89 -20.42
CA LYS A 222 -12.81 9.02 -19.81
C LYS A 222 -12.76 9.02 -18.29
N THR A 223 -11.60 9.24 -17.69
CA THR A 223 -11.43 9.35 -16.23
C THR A 223 -10.73 10.66 -15.90
N LYS A 224 -11.17 11.35 -14.85
CA LYS A 224 -10.48 12.56 -14.38
C LYS A 224 -9.12 12.26 -13.74
N ASP A 225 -8.90 11.00 -13.40
CA ASP A 225 -7.76 10.54 -12.61
C ASP A 225 -7.00 9.40 -13.31
N ILE A 226 -5.70 9.33 -13.04
CA ILE A 226 -4.82 8.19 -13.35
C ILE A 226 -4.58 7.46 -12.03
N ALA A 227 -4.85 6.15 -12.00
CA ALA A 227 -4.55 5.34 -10.82
C ALA A 227 -3.15 4.74 -10.91
N THR A 228 -2.47 4.64 -9.76
CA THR A 228 -1.12 4.08 -9.65
C THR A 228 -1.13 2.71 -8.97
N ALA A 229 0.05 2.21 -8.59
CA ALA A 229 0.18 0.96 -7.86
C ALA A 229 -0.46 1.03 -6.45
N SER A 230 -0.33 2.17 -5.77
CA SER A 230 -0.89 2.37 -4.43
C SER A 230 -2.42 2.28 -4.42
N ASP A 231 -3.10 2.73 -5.47
CA ASP A 231 -4.56 2.70 -5.60
C ASP A 231 -5.21 1.30 -5.62
N VAL A 232 -4.46 0.27 -5.99
CA VAL A 232 -4.99 -1.10 -6.19
C VAL A 232 -4.36 -2.11 -5.24
N ARG A 233 -3.29 -1.75 -4.56
CA ARG A 233 -2.46 -2.62 -3.72
C ARG A 233 -3.29 -3.40 -2.71
N ASP A 234 -4.27 -2.74 -2.08
CA ASP A 234 -5.06 -3.32 -0.99
C ASP A 234 -6.09 -4.35 -1.45
N TYR A 235 -6.31 -4.45 -2.75
CA TYR A 235 -7.25 -5.41 -3.33
C TYR A 235 -6.55 -6.67 -3.81
N LEU A 236 -5.24 -6.61 -4.08
CA LEU A 236 -4.52 -7.66 -4.79
C LEU A 236 -4.61 -9.01 -4.09
N VAL A 237 -4.35 -9.08 -2.79
CA VAL A 237 -4.40 -10.35 -2.02
C VAL A 237 -5.79 -10.98 -2.10
N ARG A 238 -6.85 -10.16 -1.99
CA ARG A 238 -8.24 -10.61 -2.04
C ARG A 238 -8.65 -11.04 -3.44
N MET A 239 -8.17 -10.34 -4.47
CA MET A 239 -8.36 -10.71 -5.87
C MET A 239 -7.62 -12.00 -6.24
N GLU A 240 -6.38 -12.19 -5.78
CA GLU A 240 -5.60 -13.42 -5.98
C GLU A 240 -6.33 -14.64 -5.36
N GLN A 241 -6.81 -14.50 -4.11
CA GLN A 241 -7.59 -15.53 -3.44
C GLN A 241 -8.86 -15.88 -4.22
N ALA A 242 -9.58 -14.88 -4.72
CA ALA A 242 -10.78 -15.08 -5.55
C ALA A 242 -10.43 -15.73 -6.90
N ALA A 243 -9.30 -15.35 -7.51
CA ALA A 243 -8.86 -15.90 -8.78
C ALA A 243 -8.49 -17.39 -8.67
N LEU A 244 -7.81 -17.79 -7.60
CA LEU A 244 -7.53 -19.20 -7.33
C LEU A 244 -8.82 -20.00 -7.12
N ASP A 245 -9.78 -19.47 -6.35
CA ASP A 245 -11.09 -20.11 -6.19
C ASP A 245 -11.82 -20.27 -7.53
N VAL A 246 -11.83 -19.23 -8.37
CA VAL A 246 -12.42 -19.29 -9.71
C VAL A 246 -11.71 -20.30 -10.61
N LEU A 247 -10.37 -20.31 -10.65
CA LEU A 247 -9.58 -21.21 -11.47
C LEU A 247 -9.95 -22.68 -11.20
N PHE A 248 -9.91 -23.07 -9.93
CA PHE A 248 -10.15 -24.46 -9.54
C PHE A 248 -11.62 -24.83 -9.46
N ASN A 249 -12.51 -23.93 -9.05
CA ASN A 249 -13.89 -24.29 -8.71
C ASN A 249 -14.95 -23.81 -9.72
N LYS A 250 -14.63 -23.02 -10.74
CA LYS A 250 -15.62 -22.70 -11.78
C LYS A 250 -15.83 -23.88 -12.73
N SER A 251 -17.08 -24.31 -12.92
CA SER A 251 -17.37 -25.50 -13.73
C SER A 251 -17.28 -25.25 -15.23
N LYS A 252 -17.76 -24.09 -15.70
CA LYS A 252 -17.73 -23.71 -17.12
C LYS A 252 -16.83 -22.50 -17.31
N TRP A 253 -15.75 -22.66 -18.05
CA TRP A 253 -14.79 -21.60 -18.36
C TRP A 253 -15.28 -20.73 -19.53
N ARG A 254 -14.91 -19.44 -19.57
CA ARG A 254 -15.35 -18.46 -20.60
C ARG A 254 -16.87 -18.32 -20.74
N ASP A 255 -17.56 -18.47 -19.61
CA ASP A 255 -19.02 -18.49 -19.58
C ASP A 255 -19.55 -17.73 -18.37
N ASN A 256 -20.69 -17.06 -18.53
CA ASN A 256 -21.24 -16.18 -17.50
C ASN A 256 -21.93 -16.94 -16.35
N SER A 257 -21.96 -18.28 -16.38
CA SER A 257 -22.54 -19.07 -15.31
C SER A 257 -21.76 -18.95 -14.00
N ILE A 258 -22.49 -19.10 -12.91
CA ILE A 258 -21.95 -19.23 -11.55
C ILE A 258 -21.77 -20.69 -11.14
N ALA A 259 -21.84 -21.62 -12.09
CA ALA A 259 -21.77 -23.06 -11.79
C ALA A 259 -20.41 -23.40 -11.16
N ARG A 260 -20.47 -24.10 -10.02
CA ARG A 260 -19.30 -24.46 -9.22
C ARG A 260 -19.07 -25.96 -9.21
N ARG A 261 -17.80 -26.35 -9.10
CA ARG A 261 -17.33 -27.68 -8.70
C ARG A 261 -16.55 -27.51 -7.39
N ASN A 262 -16.47 -28.56 -6.59
CA ASN A 262 -15.79 -28.52 -5.29
C ASN A 262 -14.46 -29.27 -5.39
N LEU A 263 -13.54 -28.73 -6.17
CA LEU A 263 -12.28 -29.41 -6.46
C LEU A 263 -11.19 -29.03 -5.47
N TRP A 264 -11.16 -27.77 -5.06
CA TRP A 264 -10.10 -27.23 -4.22
C TRP A 264 -10.65 -26.25 -3.19
N VAL A 265 -10.07 -26.27 -2.00
CA VAL A 265 -10.35 -25.30 -0.93
C VAL A 265 -9.00 -24.82 -0.40
N PRO A 266 -8.80 -23.51 -0.23
CA PRO A 266 -7.55 -22.99 0.31
C PRO A 266 -7.37 -23.45 1.76
N PRO A 267 -6.15 -23.84 2.17
CA PRO A 267 -5.87 -24.26 3.55
C PRO A 267 -6.00 -23.11 4.55
N ALA A 268 -5.89 -21.86 4.08
CA ALA A 268 -6.18 -20.64 4.83
C ALA A 268 -6.68 -19.54 3.91
N TRP A 269 -7.43 -18.58 4.44
CA TRP A 269 -7.95 -17.44 3.70
C TRP A 269 -8.11 -16.20 4.59
N THR A 270 -8.19 -15.05 3.95
CA THR A 270 -8.65 -13.79 4.56
C THR A 270 -10.16 -13.68 4.37
N LYS A 271 -10.88 -13.03 5.29
CA LYS A 271 -12.32 -12.72 5.16
C LYS A 271 -12.61 -11.26 4.81
N SER A 272 -11.64 -10.38 5.00
CA SER A 272 -11.77 -8.95 4.76
C SER A 272 -10.44 -8.36 4.29
N LYS A 273 -10.46 -7.13 3.77
CA LYS A 273 -9.25 -6.38 3.37
C LYS A 273 -8.32 -6.12 4.56
N ARG A 274 -8.88 -6.00 5.76
CA ARG A 274 -8.16 -5.74 7.01
C ARG A 274 -7.56 -6.99 7.65
N GLY A 275 -7.80 -8.16 7.07
CA GLY A 275 -7.02 -9.36 7.41
C GLY A 275 -7.64 -10.27 8.47
N ASP A 276 -8.96 -10.42 8.51
CA ASP A 276 -9.57 -11.49 9.33
C ASP A 276 -9.15 -12.87 8.78
N LEU A 277 -8.24 -13.56 9.47
CA LEU A 277 -7.68 -14.83 9.03
C LEU A 277 -8.52 -16.03 9.49
N ALA A 278 -8.68 -17.00 8.59
CA ALA A 278 -9.20 -18.32 8.91
C ALA A 278 -8.33 -19.41 8.26
N ALA A 279 -8.25 -20.57 8.90
CA ALA A 279 -7.50 -21.72 8.41
C ALA A 279 -8.24 -23.02 8.73
N ILE A 280 -8.02 -24.03 7.88
CA ILE A 280 -8.50 -25.39 8.13
C ILE A 280 -7.58 -26.02 9.16
N LYS A 281 -8.16 -26.48 10.28
CA LYS A 281 -7.44 -27.17 11.35
C LYS A 281 -6.61 -28.32 10.79
N GLY A 282 -5.33 -28.39 11.18
CA GLY A 282 -4.41 -29.45 10.76
C GLY A 282 -3.72 -29.19 9.41
N SER A 283 -3.98 -28.05 8.75
CA SER A 283 -3.25 -27.67 7.54
C SER A 283 -1.79 -27.32 7.85
N SER A 284 -0.88 -27.77 7.00
CA SER A 284 0.56 -27.44 7.04
C SER A 284 0.97 -26.56 5.86
N GLY A 285 2.13 -25.90 5.97
CA GLY A 285 2.69 -25.11 4.86
C GLY A 285 1.96 -23.78 4.59
N ILE A 286 1.24 -23.26 5.59
CA ILE A 286 0.63 -21.94 5.55
C ILE A 286 1.64 -20.92 6.08
N SER A 287 1.91 -19.89 5.29
CA SER A 287 2.66 -18.71 5.72
C SER A 287 1.72 -17.54 5.86
N ILE A 288 1.69 -16.92 7.03
CA ILE A 288 0.96 -15.66 7.26
C ILE A 288 1.82 -14.53 6.71
N LEU A 289 1.26 -13.76 5.77
CA LEU A 289 1.88 -12.55 5.26
C LEU A 289 1.36 -11.38 6.09
N LEU A 290 2.23 -10.79 6.90
CA LEU A 290 1.94 -9.53 7.58
C LEU A 290 2.57 -8.39 6.78
N ARG A 291 1.76 -7.45 6.32
CA ARG A 291 2.23 -6.22 5.69
C ARG A 291 1.78 -5.03 6.52
N VAL A 292 2.75 -4.41 7.17
CA VAL A 292 2.54 -3.16 7.91
C VAL A 292 2.66 -2.03 6.90
N TYR A 293 1.66 -1.16 6.85
CA TYR A 293 1.71 0.05 6.02
C TYR A 293 2.17 1.24 6.85
N ASP A 294 2.49 2.32 6.17
CA ASP A 294 2.65 3.59 6.85
C ASP A 294 1.36 4.08 7.51
N GLU A 295 1.50 5.17 8.24
CA GLU A 295 0.48 5.85 9.02
C GLU A 295 -0.72 6.37 8.19
N PHE A 296 -0.65 6.24 6.86
CA PHE A 296 -1.68 6.65 5.91
C PHE A 296 -2.23 5.49 5.08
N GLY A 297 -1.76 4.25 5.30
CA GLY A 297 -2.21 3.08 4.56
C GLY A 297 -1.71 3.03 3.11
N ILE A 298 -0.75 3.86 2.72
CA ILE A 298 -0.39 4.04 1.30
C ILE A 298 0.75 3.12 0.89
N TYR A 299 1.92 3.21 1.53
CA TYR A 299 3.07 2.37 1.20
C TYR A 299 3.36 1.33 2.30
N PRO A 300 3.83 0.12 1.93
CA PRO A 300 4.38 -0.83 2.89
C PRO A 300 5.53 -0.17 3.66
N LYS A 301 5.57 -0.36 4.97
CA LYS A 301 6.62 0.19 5.83
C LYS A 301 7.89 -0.64 5.73
N ASN A 302 9.01 0.01 5.44
CA ASN A 302 10.33 -0.59 5.58
C ASN A 302 10.82 -0.37 7.01
N LEU A 303 10.71 -1.41 7.84
CA LEU A 303 11.02 -1.34 9.27
C LEU A 303 12.50 -1.05 9.57
N GLU A 304 13.38 -1.26 8.61
CA GLU A 304 14.81 -0.97 8.73
C GLU A 304 15.20 0.39 8.16
N ALA A 305 14.25 1.11 7.55
CA ALA A 305 14.48 2.39 6.93
C ALA A 305 14.11 3.52 7.88
N THR A 306 15.09 4.34 8.24
CA THR A 306 14.89 5.51 9.09
C THR A 306 15.44 6.75 8.40
N VAL A 307 14.69 7.85 8.45
CA VAL A 307 15.17 9.15 7.95
C VAL A 307 16.27 9.65 8.90
N ARG A 308 17.53 9.57 8.47
CA ARG A 308 18.69 9.87 9.33
C ARG A 308 19.01 11.36 9.44
N ARG A 309 18.63 12.16 8.44
CA ARG A 309 18.94 13.59 8.35
C ARG A 309 17.64 14.40 8.33
N ILE A 310 17.16 14.76 9.51
CA ILE A 310 16.03 15.66 9.68
C ILE A 310 16.59 17.09 9.75
N LYS A 311 16.09 18.00 8.91
CA LYS A 311 16.50 19.41 8.95
C LYS A 311 15.90 20.09 10.18
N SER A 312 16.53 21.16 10.67
CA SER A 312 16.09 21.88 11.87
C SER A 312 14.68 22.47 11.74
N ASN A 313 14.24 22.75 10.52
CA ASN A 313 12.92 23.29 10.20
C ASN A 313 11.88 22.21 9.85
N TRP A 314 12.20 20.92 10.04
CA TRP A 314 11.27 19.82 9.81
C TRP A 314 10.68 19.33 11.14
N TYR A 315 9.37 19.15 11.14
CA TYR A 315 8.61 18.62 12.26
C TYR A 315 8.07 17.23 11.90
N CYS A 316 8.54 16.20 12.61
CA CYS A 316 8.18 14.80 12.35
C CYS A 316 7.21 14.20 13.38
N GLY A 317 6.62 15.02 14.27
CA GLY A 317 5.74 14.58 15.36
C GLY A 317 6.46 13.90 16.54
N ASN A 318 7.41 13.00 16.27
CA ASN A 318 8.15 12.23 17.28
C ASN A 318 9.30 13.01 17.95
N ASP A 319 9.70 14.16 17.40
CA ASP A 319 10.77 15.00 17.96
C ASP A 319 10.46 15.52 19.37
N ILE A 320 9.17 15.60 19.74
CA ILE A 320 8.76 16.06 21.07
C ILE A 320 9.12 15.05 22.16
N GLN A 321 9.05 13.73 21.91
CA GLN A 321 9.46 12.74 22.91
C GLN A 321 10.99 12.71 23.09
N ALA A 322 11.74 12.83 22.00
CA ALA A 322 13.21 12.88 22.05
C ALA A 322 13.72 14.16 22.74
N ARG A 323 13.10 15.33 22.48
CA ARG A 323 13.45 16.59 23.16
C ARG A 323 12.99 16.63 24.62
N ARG A 324 11.80 16.11 24.95
CA ARG A 324 11.36 16.01 26.36
C ARG A 324 12.26 15.08 27.19
N MET A 325 12.75 13.98 26.60
CA MET A 325 13.75 13.12 27.27
C MET A 325 15.13 13.78 27.35
N GLY A 326 15.56 14.52 26.32
CA GLY A 326 16.82 15.28 26.32
C GLY A 326 16.82 16.47 27.29
N GLU A 327 15.69 17.16 27.47
CA GLU A 327 15.52 18.24 28.45
C GLU A 327 15.36 17.70 29.89
N ALA A 328 14.67 16.57 30.09
CA ALA A 328 14.62 15.89 31.39
C ALA A 328 16.00 15.38 31.84
N GLN A 329 16.87 14.98 30.90
CA GLN A 329 18.27 14.64 31.18
C GLN A 329 19.16 15.87 31.45
N ARG A 330 18.82 17.05 30.93
CA ARG A 330 19.55 18.31 31.15
C ARG A 330 19.08 19.09 32.37
N ASN A 331 17.87 18.84 32.88
CA ASN A 331 17.33 19.53 34.06
C ASN A 331 16.46 18.58 34.92
N PRO A 332 17.07 17.79 35.83
CA PRO A 332 16.37 16.76 36.61
C PRO A 332 15.34 17.30 37.63
N SER A 333 15.27 18.62 37.80
CA SER A 333 14.34 19.31 38.71
C SER A 333 12.89 19.37 38.21
N ILE A 334 12.60 18.95 36.97
CA ILE A 334 11.23 18.92 36.42
C ILE A 334 10.45 17.66 36.83
N LEU A 335 11.11 16.64 37.40
CA LEU A 335 10.46 15.37 37.80
C LEU A 335 9.95 15.31 39.25
N LEU A 336 10.09 16.38 40.05
CA LEU A 336 9.69 16.37 41.47
C LEU A 336 8.48 17.26 41.76
N ARG A 337 7.34 16.98 41.13
CA ARG A 337 6.01 17.32 41.69
C ARG A 337 4.98 16.23 41.36
N ALA A 338 5.14 15.06 41.98
CA ALA A 338 4.03 14.16 42.21
C ALA A 338 3.32 14.58 43.51
N PRO A 339 1.98 14.61 43.58
CA PRO A 339 1.28 14.94 44.81
C PRO A 339 1.43 13.80 45.81
N TYR A 340 2.02 14.12 46.96
CA TYR A 340 2.08 13.27 48.13
C TYR A 340 0.65 12.99 48.63
N ARG A 341 0.18 11.74 48.56
CA ARG A 341 -0.97 11.27 49.34
C ARG A 341 -0.43 10.53 50.55
N PRO A 342 -0.68 10.98 51.79
CA PRO A 342 -0.52 10.12 52.95
C PRO A 342 -1.71 9.16 53.01
N ALA A 343 -1.41 7.89 53.27
CA ALA A 343 -2.41 6.87 53.58
C ALA A 343 -2.93 7.08 55.00
N VAL A 344 -4.26 7.18 55.15
CA VAL A 344 -5.07 6.54 56.19
C VAL A 344 -6.38 6.11 55.55
#